data_AF-X6MGC6-F1
#
_entry.id   AF-X6MGC6-F1
#
_cell.length_a   1.000
_cell.length_b   1.000
_cell.length_c   1.000
_cell.angle_alpha   90.00
_cell.angle_beta   90.00
_cell.angle_gamma   90.00
#
_symmetry.space_group_name_H-M   'P 1'
#
loop_
_entity.id
_entity.type
_entity.pdbx_description
1 polymer ?
#
loop_
_entity_poly.entity_id
_entity_poly.type
_entity_poly.pdbx_seq_one_letter_code
_entity_poly.pdbx_strand_id
1 'polypeptide(L)'
;MGNRTTTQKLSEKETKQSRHLITPFQTLKDLPTLLSRSQCVLHKHELLICGGYEQRACYSYHILKNEYKFICEYLSDIKLNGHCVVKLVDSSNQITLLSFGSDRNGKNKHTLVMKYVSVWNDTSNKSNELNNYNQWVSFTDNHNHPIIIGRDEDYYTGVRAVIGGSNNHLLFITYFIDNISIWCHCFVLNSENRQEQKMMKTNQEKNKQQYQMLLFCEKEGLSIEYNEDYNTFQFHQLPIYKDIAIFSSYAYVCINDVILFFGGYCYNYGNAIYSKSVHRYSIRESKWITFQNILPRSLYDCVAILSEDDNRIHIIGGKDDKDTTVSTHMKTEVRVWDPLLLVMICLFIYYFDETQKFNCLENNK
;
A
#
# COMPACT_ATOMS: atom_id res chain seq x y z
N MET A 1 27.26 -75.49 26.55
CA MET A 1 28.10 -74.28 26.44
C MET A 1 28.14 -73.88 24.97
N GLY A 2 27.69 -72.66 24.64
CA GLY A 2 27.67 -72.15 23.26
C GLY A 2 26.53 -71.16 23.06
N ASN A 3 26.83 -69.87 23.24
CA ASN A 3 25.95 -68.72 23.06
C ASN A 3 25.35 -68.66 21.64
N ARG A 4 24.06 -68.31 21.54
CA ARG A 4 23.49 -67.67 20.35
C ARG A 4 22.78 -66.39 20.76
N THR A 5 23.48 -65.29 20.55
CA THR A 5 23.01 -63.91 20.66
C THR A 5 22.08 -63.63 19.47
N THR A 6 20.82 -63.32 19.73
CA THR A 6 19.90 -62.80 18.71
C THR A 6 19.69 -61.32 18.99
N THR A 7 20.28 -60.48 18.16
CA THR A 7 20.16 -59.03 18.21
C THR A 7 18.73 -58.62 17.83
N GLN A 8 17.92 -58.23 18.80
CA GLN A 8 16.65 -57.54 18.57
C GLN A 8 16.94 -56.13 18.03
N LYS A 9 16.50 -55.87 16.80
CA LYS A 9 16.49 -54.55 16.18
C LYS A 9 15.59 -53.63 17.02
N LEU A 10 16.19 -52.64 17.70
CA LEU A 10 15.44 -51.50 18.24
C LEU A 10 14.75 -50.77 17.09
N SER A 11 13.43 -50.60 17.17
CA SER A 11 12.70 -49.73 16.26
C SER A 11 13.19 -48.30 16.42
N GLU A 12 13.73 -47.72 15.36
CA GLU A 12 13.89 -46.28 15.22
C GLU A 12 12.51 -45.65 15.27
N LYS A 13 12.16 -45.17 16.47
CA LYS A 13 11.00 -44.33 16.69
C LYS A 13 11.37 -42.97 16.10
N GLU A 14 11.07 -42.78 14.82
CA GLU A 14 11.07 -41.47 14.17
C GLU A 14 10.25 -40.52 15.05
N THR A 15 10.96 -39.68 15.79
CA THR A 15 10.38 -38.53 16.46
C THR A 15 10.07 -37.56 15.33
N LYS A 16 8.90 -37.73 14.71
CA LYS A 16 8.22 -36.65 13.99
C LYS A 16 7.88 -35.59 15.03
N GLN A 17 8.89 -34.82 15.40
CA GLN A 17 8.73 -33.52 16.03
C GLN A 17 7.91 -32.73 15.01
N SER A 18 6.64 -32.48 15.34
CA SER A 18 5.78 -31.63 14.53
C SER A 18 6.51 -30.28 14.42
N ARG A 19 7.14 -30.04 13.28
CA ARG A 19 7.43 -28.68 12.85
C ARG A 19 6.06 -28.04 12.73
N HIS A 20 5.60 -27.37 13.78
CA HIS A 20 4.53 -26.40 13.66
C HIS A 20 4.94 -25.55 12.45
N LEU A 21 4.16 -25.62 11.37
CA LEU A 21 4.30 -24.72 10.24
C LEU A 21 4.16 -23.32 10.83
N ILE A 22 5.28 -22.62 11.01
CA ILE A 22 5.28 -21.21 11.36
C ILE A 22 4.72 -20.53 10.12
N THR A 23 3.43 -20.23 10.13
CA THR A 23 2.83 -19.45 9.05
C THR A 23 3.37 -18.02 9.18
N PRO A 24 3.97 -17.45 8.14
CA PRO A 24 4.59 -16.12 8.19
C PRO A 24 3.57 -14.98 8.35
N PHE A 25 2.28 -15.32 8.33
CA PHE A 25 1.16 -14.41 8.49
C PHE A 25 0.52 -14.64 9.86
N GLN A 26 0.30 -13.54 10.57
CA GLN A 26 -0.46 -13.49 11.81
C GLN A 26 -1.82 -12.82 11.52
N THR A 27 -2.92 -13.53 11.81
CA THR A 27 -4.27 -12.96 11.75
C THR A 27 -4.48 -11.97 12.92
N LEU A 28 -5.12 -10.85 12.64
CA LEU A 28 -5.47 -9.81 13.60
C LEU A 28 -6.99 -9.75 13.82
N LYS A 29 -7.45 -8.77 14.58
CA LYS A 29 -8.87 -8.51 14.78
C LYS A 29 -9.53 -8.21 13.43
N ASP A 30 -10.61 -8.93 13.13
CA ASP A 30 -11.39 -8.74 11.92
C ASP A 30 -11.87 -7.29 11.78
N LEU A 31 -11.99 -6.84 10.53
CA LEU A 31 -12.51 -5.51 10.25
C LEU A 31 -13.94 -5.36 10.76
N PRO A 32 -14.33 -4.16 11.21
CA PRO A 32 -15.72 -3.84 11.56
C PRO A 32 -16.69 -3.95 10.38
N THR A 33 -16.18 -3.92 9.14
CA THR A 33 -16.96 -4.03 7.91
C THR A 33 -16.22 -4.86 6.86
N LEU A 34 -16.97 -5.44 5.92
CA LEU A 34 -16.43 -6.17 4.78
C LEU A 34 -15.90 -5.16 3.76
N LEU A 35 -14.62 -5.22 3.43
CA LEU A 35 -13.99 -4.27 2.51
C LEU A 35 -13.32 -4.97 1.34
N SER A 36 -13.55 -4.46 0.14
CA SER A 36 -12.75 -4.75 -1.05
C SER A 36 -12.42 -3.44 -1.77
N ARG A 37 -11.30 -3.39 -2.49
CA ARG A 37 -10.77 -2.18 -3.16
C ARG A 37 -10.65 -0.96 -2.25
N SER A 38 -10.42 -1.21 -0.96
CA SER A 38 -10.21 -0.16 0.02
C SER A 38 -8.87 0.53 -0.20
N GLN A 39 -8.78 1.79 0.19
CA GLN A 39 -7.54 2.56 0.22
C GLN A 39 -7.09 2.71 1.66
N CYS A 40 -5.79 2.51 1.92
CA CYS A 40 -5.20 2.65 3.25
C CYS A 40 -4.10 3.70 3.25
N VAL A 41 -4.03 4.50 4.30
CA VAL A 41 -2.98 5.49 4.51
C VAL A 41 -2.41 5.34 5.92
N LEU A 42 -1.08 5.31 6.04
CA LEU A 42 -0.38 5.28 7.32
C LEU A 42 -0.27 6.70 7.87
N HIS A 43 -0.67 6.88 9.13
CA HIS A 43 -0.43 8.09 9.90
C HIS A 43 0.03 7.71 11.31
N LYS A 44 1.34 7.75 11.56
CA LYS A 44 1.96 7.28 12.81
C LYS A 44 1.54 5.82 13.09
N HIS A 45 1.09 5.52 14.31
CA HIS A 45 0.58 4.22 14.73
C HIS A 45 -0.85 3.90 14.25
N GLU A 46 -1.37 4.60 13.25
CA GLU A 46 -2.72 4.43 12.72
C GLU A 46 -2.73 4.06 11.24
N LEU A 47 -3.56 3.08 10.89
CA LEU A 47 -3.93 2.76 9.51
C LEU A 47 -5.31 3.35 9.24
N LEU A 48 -5.37 4.39 8.41
CA LEU A 48 -6.60 5.03 7.98
C LEU A 48 -7.15 4.26 6.78
N ILE A 49 -8.29 3.61 6.97
CA ILE A 49 -8.98 2.80 5.98
C ILE A 49 -10.12 3.65 5.42
N CYS A 50 -10.04 3.99 4.13
CA CYS A 50 -10.88 5.02 3.52
C CYS A 50 -11.86 4.42 2.50
N GLY A 51 -13.00 3.91 2.99
CA GLY A 51 -14.04 3.32 2.15
C GLY A 51 -13.60 2.06 1.40
N GLY A 52 -14.35 1.68 0.38
CA GLY A 52 -14.10 0.53 -0.49
C GLY A 52 -15.20 0.41 -1.54
N TYR A 53 -15.18 -0.65 -2.35
CA TYR A 53 -16.24 -0.94 -3.31
C TYR A 53 -17.60 -0.96 -2.61
N GLU A 54 -18.48 -0.02 -2.97
CA GLU A 54 -19.81 0.20 -2.36
C GLU A 54 -19.82 0.51 -0.85
N GLN A 55 -18.66 0.71 -0.23
CA GLN A 55 -18.51 0.95 1.21
C GLN A 55 -18.02 2.36 1.48
N ARG A 56 -18.84 3.16 2.17
CA ARG A 56 -18.57 4.59 2.43
C ARG A 56 -17.87 4.84 3.77
N ALA A 57 -17.92 3.91 4.71
CA ALA A 57 -17.37 4.12 6.04
C ALA A 57 -15.83 4.12 6.04
N CYS A 58 -15.27 5.02 6.85
CA CYS A 58 -13.84 5.16 7.09
C CYS A 58 -13.51 4.81 8.54
N TYR A 59 -12.38 4.14 8.74
CA TYR A 59 -11.94 3.68 10.06
C TYR A 59 -10.47 3.99 10.29
N SER A 60 -10.10 4.23 11.54
CA SER A 60 -8.71 4.24 11.99
C SER A 60 -8.47 2.95 12.76
N TYR A 61 -7.50 2.15 12.31
CA TYR A 61 -6.97 1.02 13.07
C TYR A 61 -5.70 1.44 13.80
N HIS A 62 -5.68 1.33 15.12
CA HIS A 62 -4.49 1.63 15.91
C HIS A 62 -3.62 0.39 16.07
N ILE A 63 -2.41 0.43 15.52
CA ILE A 63 -1.48 -0.70 15.43
C ILE A 63 -1.13 -1.28 16.80
N LEU A 64 -0.74 -0.42 17.75
CA LEU A 64 -0.35 -0.84 19.10
C LEU A 64 -1.53 -1.34 19.95
N LYS A 65 -2.72 -0.74 19.77
CA LYS A 65 -3.93 -1.11 20.54
C LYS A 65 -4.67 -2.29 19.94
N ASN A 66 -4.43 -2.62 18.67
CA ASN A 66 -5.14 -3.64 17.90
C ASN A 66 -6.67 -3.43 17.89
N GLU A 67 -7.08 -2.17 17.73
CA GLU A 67 -8.47 -1.76 17.78
C GLU A 67 -8.82 -0.81 16.63
N TYR A 68 -10.10 -0.79 16.26
CA TYR A 68 -10.64 0.11 15.25
C TYR A 68 -11.52 1.16 15.90
N LYS A 69 -11.48 2.38 15.35
CA LYS A 69 -12.44 3.44 15.62
C LYS A 69 -13.01 3.96 14.30
N PHE A 70 -14.30 4.26 14.31
CA PHE A 70 -14.95 4.94 13.19
C PHE A 70 -14.42 6.37 13.07
N ILE A 71 -14.23 6.83 11.84
CA ILE A 71 -13.82 8.21 11.53
C ILE A 71 -15.04 8.99 11.02
N CYS A 72 -15.52 8.63 9.82
CA CYS A 72 -16.68 9.21 9.17
C CYS A 72 -17.12 8.34 7.98
N GLU A 73 -18.08 8.84 7.18
CA GLU A 73 -18.40 8.27 5.88
C GLU A 73 -18.05 9.26 4.74
N TYR A 74 -17.84 8.73 3.54
CA TYR A 74 -17.95 9.50 2.29
C TYR A 74 -19.36 10.08 2.14
N LEU A 75 -19.53 11.15 1.34
CA LEU A 75 -20.83 11.74 1.03
C LEU A 75 -21.80 10.70 0.42
N SER A 76 -23.11 10.86 0.64
CA SER A 76 -24.14 9.84 0.32
C SER A 76 -24.37 9.59 -1.17
N ASP A 77 -24.07 10.60 -1.98
CA ASP A 77 -24.14 10.58 -3.43
C ASP A 77 -22.92 9.91 -4.09
N ILE A 78 -21.85 9.69 -3.33
CA ILE A 78 -20.61 9.11 -3.86
C ILE A 78 -20.68 7.59 -3.90
N LYS A 79 -20.41 7.04 -5.09
CA LYS A 79 -20.23 5.60 -5.33
C LYS A 79 -18.76 5.30 -5.55
N LEU A 80 -18.16 4.59 -4.61
CA LEU A 80 -16.75 4.23 -4.67
C LEU A 80 -16.56 2.94 -5.48
N ASN A 81 -15.74 3.01 -6.52
CA ASN A 81 -15.33 1.85 -7.32
C ASN A 81 -13.86 1.97 -7.74
N GLY A 82 -12.95 1.53 -6.86
CA GLY A 82 -11.51 1.64 -7.12
C GLY A 82 -11.02 3.09 -7.17
N HIS A 83 -11.50 3.93 -6.26
CA HIS A 83 -10.99 5.29 -6.06
C HIS A 83 -9.55 5.26 -5.55
N CYS A 84 -8.89 6.42 -5.61
CA CYS A 84 -7.56 6.63 -5.07
C CYS A 84 -7.63 7.58 -3.88
N VAL A 85 -6.83 7.29 -2.84
CA VAL A 85 -6.60 8.20 -1.72
C VAL A 85 -5.10 8.43 -1.60
N VAL A 86 -4.67 9.68 -1.63
CA VAL A 86 -3.27 10.07 -1.46
C VAL A 86 -3.10 11.03 -0.28
N LYS A 87 -1.92 10.96 0.33
CA LYS A 87 -1.49 11.87 1.41
C LYS A 87 -0.84 13.11 0.80
N LEU A 88 -1.40 14.30 1.06
CA LEU A 88 -0.90 15.57 0.52
C LEU A 88 0.12 16.24 1.44
N VAL A 89 -0.28 16.51 2.68
CA VAL A 89 0.52 17.26 3.65
C VAL A 89 0.50 16.54 4.98
N ASP A 90 1.67 16.44 5.61
CA ASP A 90 1.84 15.90 6.94
C ASP A 90 2.35 17.00 7.87
N SER A 91 1.61 17.26 8.93
CA SER A 91 2.06 18.05 10.06
C SER A 91 2.13 17.15 11.29
N SER A 92 2.78 17.60 12.35
CA SER A 92 3.02 16.76 13.53
C SER A 92 1.74 16.14 14.13
N ASN A 93 0.57 16.75 13.97
CA ASN A 93 -0.70 16.26 14.56
C ASN A 93 -1.85 16.06 13.58
N GLN A 94 -1.67 16.45 12.32
CA GLN A 94 -2.72 16.45 11.31
C GLN A 94 -2.15 16.03 9.96
N ILE A 95 -2.92 15.21 9.26
CA ILE A 95 -2.66 14.79 7.88
C ILE A 95 -3.79 15.28 6.98
N THR A 96 -3.46 15.70 5.76
CA THR A 96 -4.45 16.04 4.73
C THR A 96 -4.49 14.94 3.67
N LEU A 97 -5.66 14.35 3.48
CA LEU A 97 -5.92 13.31 2.50
C LEU A 97 -6.70 13.88 1.32
N LEU A 98 -6.37 13.44 0.11
CA LEU A 98 -7.12 13.72 -1.11
C LEU A 98 -7.69 12.41 -1.63
N SER A 99 -9.01 12.34 -1.81
CA SER A 99 -9.69 11.23 -2.45
C SER A 99 -10.27 11.66 -3.78
N PHE A 100 -10.08 10.86 -4.83
CA PHE A 100 -10.73 11.08 -6.11
C PHE A 100 -10.96 9.77 -6.85
N GLY A 101 -11.96 9.80 -7.74
CA GLY A 101 -12.38 8.64 -8.51
C GLY A 101 -13.69 8.90 -9.24
N SER A 102 -14.23 7.86 -9.86
CA SER A 102 -15.54 7.89 -10.52
C SER A 102 -16.35 6.65 -10.18
N ASP A 103 -17.61 6.62 -10.61
CA ASP A 103 -18.35 5.38 -10.68
C ASP A 103 -17.86 4.48 -11.85
N ARG A 104 -18.47 3.30 -11.97
CA ARG A 104 -18.15 2.29 -13.00
C ARG A 104 -18.29 2.80 -14.44
N ASN A 105 -19.14 3.80 -14.67
CA ASN A 105 -19.40 4.33 -16.01
C ASN A 105 -18.57 5.60 -16.29
N GLY A 106 -17.56 5.90 -15.46
CA GLY A 106 -16.79 7.14 -15.57
C GLY A 106 -17.57 8.39 -15.13
N LYS A 107 -18.81 8.23 -14.65
CA LYS A 107 -19.68 9.32 -14.20
C LYS A 107 -19.48 9.58 -12.71
N ASN A 108 -20.15 10.63 -12.19
CA ASN A 108 -20.14 10.98 -10.78
C ASN A 108 -18.71 11.08 -10.22
N LYS A 109 -17.83 11.74 -10.98
CA LYS A 109 -16.47 12.02 -10.54
C LYS A 109 -16.52 12.83 -9.27
N HIS A 110 -15.67 12.46 -8.31
CA HIS A 110 -15.54 13.19 -7.06
C HIS A 110 -14.09 13.56 -6.83
N THR A 111 -13.89 14.66 -6.12
CA THR A 111 -12.60 15.04 -5.54
C THR A 111 -12.89 15.65 -4.18
N LEU A 112 -12.40 14.98 -3.15
CA LEU A 112 -12.67 15.28 -1.76
C LEU A 112 -11.37 15.45 -1.01
N VAL A 113 -11.38 16.33 -0.02
CA VAL A 113 -10.28 16.51 0.91
C VAL A 113 -10.76 16.18 2.33
N MET A 114 -9.90 15.54 3.10
CA MET A 114 -10.11 15.33 4.54
C MET A 114 -8.89 15.83 5.30
N LYS A 115 -9.14 16.72 6.26
CA LYS A 115 -8.17 17.05 7.30
C LYS A 115 -8.39 16.07 8.45
N TYR A 116 -7.48 15.12 8.59
CA TYR A 116 -7.58 14.09 9.63
C TYR A 116 -6.74 14.47 10.85
N VAL A 117 -7.35 14.35 12.02
CA VAL A 117 -6.74 14.39 13.34
C VAL A 117 -7.08 13.08 14.07
N SER A 118 -6.10 12.53 14.79
CA SER A 118 -6.24 11.23 15.45
C SER A 118 -7.49 11.13 16.32
N VAL A 119 -8.34 10.13 16.03
CA VAL A 119 -9.50 9.76 16.87
C VAL A 119 -9.12 9.04 18.17
N TRP A 120 -7.82 8.87 18.42
CA TRP A 120 -7.28 8.19 19.60
C TRP A 120 -6.75 9.14 20.67
N ASN A 121 -6.67 10.45 20.38
CA ASN A 121 -6.27 11.46 21.33
C ASN A 121 -7.50 11.96 22.12
N ASP A 122 -7.47 11.84 23.44
CA ASP A 122 -8.58 12.22 24.33
C ASP A 122 -8.87 13.73 24.34
N THR A 123 -7.89 14.56 23.92
CA THR A 123 -8.00 16.02 23.81
C THR A 123 -8.73 16.50 22.56
N SER A 124 -9.09 15.60 21.63
CA SER A 124 -9.81 15.96 20.39
C SER A 124 -11.29 16.33 20.62
N ASN A 125 -11.80 16.12 21.83
CA ASN A 125 -13.16 16.48 22.22
C ASN A 125 -13.23 17.94 22.71
N LYS A 126 -13.70 18.85 21.83
CA LYS A 126 -14.76 19.88 22.10
C LYS A 126 -14.68 21.20 21.31
N SER A 127 -13.64 21.49 20.52
CA SER A 127 -13.51 22.81 19.85
C SER A 127 -13.60 22.82 18.30
N ASN A 128 -13.85 21.68 17.66
CA ASN A 128 -13.55 21.49 16.23
C ASN A 128 -14.76 21.42 15.27
N GLU A 129 -15.98 21.71 15.72
CA GLU A 129 -17.17 21.74 14.83
C GLU A 129 -17.05 22.76 13.68
N LEU A 130 -16.21 23.80 13.83
CA LEU A 130 -16.04 24.84 12.82
C LEU A 130 -15.11 24.47 11.65
N ASN A 131 -14.29 23.41 11.78
CA ASN A 131 -13.19 23.13 10.85
C ASN A 131 -13.38 21.87 10.00
N ASN A 132 -14.53 21.19 10.11
CA ASN A 132 -14.87 19.96 9.36
C ASN A 132 -13.75 18.89 9.41
N TYR A 133 -13.09 18.75 10.56
CA TYR A 133 -12.09 17.71 10.76
C TYR A 133 -12.71 16.31 10.69
N ASN A 134 -11.91 15.34 10.25
CA ASN A 134 -12.31 13.93 10.15
C ASN A 134 -13.56 13.72 9.30
N GLN A 135 -13.83 14.62 8.35
CA GLN A 135 -14.94 14.52 7.41
C GLN A 135 -14.43 14.76 5.99
N TRP A 136 -15.08 14.11 5.03
CA TRP A 136 -14.84 14.40 3.61
C TRP A 136 -15.60 15.65 3.21
N VAL A 137 -14.88 16.64 2.68
CA VAL A 137 -15.46 17.85 2.08
C VAL A 137 -15.04 17.96 0.62
N SER A 138 -15.87 18.58 -0.22
CA SER A 138 -15.53 18.86 -1.61
C SER A 138 -14.23 19.65 -1.70
N PHE A 139 -13.36 19.25 -2.62
CA PHE A 139 -12.17 20.04 -2.92
C PHE A 139 -12.59 21.22 -3.81
N THR A 140 -12.36 22.46 -3.35
CA THR A 140 -12.85 23.67 -4.02
C THR A 140 -11.74 24.68 -4.29
N ASP A 141 -11.97 25.55 -5.26
CA ASP A 141 -11.15 26.75 -5.45
C ASP A 141 -11.45 27.82 -4.37
N ASN A 142 -10.79 28.98 -4.49
CA ASN A 142 -10.97 30.12 -3.57
C ASN A 142 -12.38 30.75 -3.64
N HIS A 143 -13.20 30.35 -4.60
CA HIS A 143 -14.58 30.80 -4.80
C HIS A 143 -15.61 29.72 -4.43
N ASN A 144 -15.17 28.65 -3.77
CA ASN A 144 -15.99 27.48 -3.40
C ASN A 144 -16.54 26.69 -4.59
N HIS A 145 -15.95 26.83 -5.79
CA HIS A 145 -16.30 25.97 -6.91
C HIS A 145 -15.61 24.62 -6.78
N PRO A 146 -16.33 23.49 -6.91
CA PRO A 146 -15.74 22.16 -6.89
C PRO A 146 -14.69 22.00 -7.99
N ILE A 147 -13.50 21.56 -7.60
CA ILE A 147 -12.42 21.15 -8.49
C ILE A 147 -12.54 19.64 -8.66
N ILE A 148 -12.79 19.18 -9.88
CA ILE A 148 -12.86 17.77 -10.22
C ILE A 148 -11.58 17.36 -10.94
N ILE A 149 -10.89 16.34 -10.41
CA ILE A 149 -9.74 15.72 -11.07
C ILE A 149 -10.25 14.72 -12.11
N GLY A 150 -9.86 14.95 -13.37
CA GLY A 150 -10.24 14.14 -14.54
C GLY A 150 -11.13 14.88 -15.54
N ARG A 151 -11.06 14.47 -16.81
CA ARG A 151 -11.90 15.00 -17.90
C ARG A 151 -13.19 14.21 -18.00
N ASP A 152 -14.19 14.76 -18.71
CA ASP A 152 -15.52 14.14 -18.79
C ASP A 152 -15.49 12.68 -19.26
N GLU A 153 -14.67 12.36 -20.26
CA GLU A 153 -14.54 11.01 -20.84
C GLU A 153 -13.61 10.07 -20.07
N ASP A 154 -12.90 10.55 -19.04
CA ASP A 154 -11.94 9.71 -18.32
C ASP A 154 -12.65 8.73 -17.37
N TYR A 155 -12.30 7.45 -17.44
CA TYR A 155 -12.80 6.39 -16.55
C TYR A 155 -11.85 6.23 -15.36
N TYR A 156 -12.24 6.72 -14.19
CA TYR A 156 -11.43 6.67 -12.97
C TYR A 156 -11.77 5.47 -12.08
N THR A 157 -12.34 4.41 -12.66
CA THR A 157 -12.45 3.13 -11.98
C THR A 157 -11.07 2.49 -11.90
N GLY A 158 -10.60 2.20 -10.69
CA GLY A 158 -9.29 1.60 -10.47
C GLY A 158 -8.11 2.59 -10.61
N VAL A 159 -8.37 3.89 -10.58
CA VAL A 159 -7.35 4.94 -10.67
C VAL A 159 -6.29 4.77 -9.57
N ARG A 160 -5.03 5.05 -9.92
CA ARG A 160 -3.91 5.12 -8.98
C ARG A 160 -3.17 6.42 -9.15
N ALA A 161 -2.61 6.91 -8.06
CA ALA A 161 -1.78 8.09 -8.11
C ALA A 161 -0.69 8.08 -7.05
N VAL A 162 0.37 8.81 -7.37
CA VAL A 162 1.48 9.07 -6.47
C VAL A 162 1.79 10.56 -6.48
N ILE A 163 2.22 11.07 -5.33
CA ILE A 163 2.71 12.45 -5.19
C ILE A 163 4.23 12.44 -5.39
N GLY A 164 4.72 13.35 -6.22
CA GLY A 164 6.15 13.55 -6.47
C GLY A 164 6.47 14.96 -6.97
N GLY A 165 7.56 15.09 -7.72
CA GLY A 165 8.12 16.39 -8.08
C GLY A 165 8.97 16.99 -6.95
N SER A 166 9.75 18.00 -7.28
CA SER A 166 10.86 18.49 -6.44
C SER A 166 10.39 19.08 -5.11
N ASN A 167 9.13 19.49 -5.09
CA ASN A 167 8.43 20.06 -3.94
C ASN A 167 7.17 19.25 -3.55
N ASN A 168 7.06 17.98 -3.95
CA ASN A 168 5.85 17.15 -3.76
C ASN A 168 4.57 17.84 -4.29
N HIS A 169 4.69 18.58 -5.38
CA HIS A 169 3.63 19.42 -5.94
C HIS A 169 3.00 18.81 -7.20
N LEU A 170 3.52 17.67 -7.67
CA LEU A 170 3.00 16.95 -8.83
C LEU A 170 2.20 15.73 -8.37
N LEU A 171 1.01 15.58 -8.96
CA LEU A 171 0.17 14.40 -8.82
C LEU A 171 0.27 13.61 -10.12
N PHE A 172 0.96 12.48 -10.08
CA PHE A 172 1.01 11.55 -11.21
C PHE A 172 -0.18 10.60 -11.12
N ILE A 173 -0.98 10.52 -12.17
CA ILE A 173 -2.21 9.72 -12.21
C ILE A 173 -2.10 8.70 -13.33
N THR A 174 -2.46 7.46 -13.02
CA THR A 174 -2.58 6.36 -13.98
C THR A 174 -3.99 5.78 -13.90
N TYR A 175 -4.63 5.63 -15.05
CA TYR A 175 -5.97 5.12 -15.20
C TYR A 175 -6.11 4.45 -16.57
N PHE A 176 -7.15 3.63 -16.73
CA PHE A 176 -7.40 2.92 -17.98
C PHE A 176 -8.31 3.75 -18.88
N ILE A 177 -8.04 3.74 -20.19
CA ILE A 177 -8.80 4.52 -21.18
C ILE A 177 -10.12 3.82 -21.55
N ASP A 178 -10.15 2.49 -21.50
CA ASP A 178 -11.32 1.69 -21.89
C ASP A 178 -12.06 1.04 -20.70
N ASN A 179 -13.35 0.75 -20.90
CA ASN A 179 -14.21 0.02 -19.96
C ASN A 179 -13.81 -1.46 -19.74
N ILE A 180 -12.68 -1.91 -20.30
CA ILE A 180 -12.28 -3.31 -20.32
C ILE A 180 -11.50 -3.62 -19.05
N SER A 181 -12.25 -4.12 -18.05
CA SER A 181 -11.94 -5.14 -17.03
C SER A 181 -10.63 -5.15 -16.24
N ILE A 182 -9.62 -4.34 -16.56
CA ILE A 182 -8.34 -4.41 -15.86
C ILE A 182 -8.43 -3.56 -14.61
N TRP A 183 -8.65 -4.26 -13.50
CA TRP A 183 -8.82 -3.68 -12.19
C TRP A 183 -7.49 -3.75 -11.43
N CYS A 184 -7.07 -2.60 -10.89
CA CYS A 184 -6.01 -2.46 -9.90
C CYS A 184 -4.61 -2.83 -10.41
N HIS A 185 -3.95 -1.87 -11.07
CA HIS A 185 -2.52 -1.93 -11.37
C HIS A 185 -1.66 -1.50 -10.16
N CYS A 186 -0.41 -1.96 -10.15
CA CYS A 186 0.63 -1.44 -9.26
C CYS A 186 1.19 -0.17 -9.86
N PHE A 187 1.16 0.93 -9.10
CA PHE A 187 1.79 2.18 -9.48
C PHE A 187 2.55 2.75 -8.30
N VAL A 188 3.87 2.82 -8.42
CA VAL A 188 4.75 3.21 -7.32
C VAL A 188 5.78 4.24 -7.79
N LEU A 189 6.13 5.17 -6.90
CA LEU A 189 7.25 6.08 -7.10
C LEU A 189 8.52 5.42 -6.54
N ASN A 190 9.60 5.34 -7.33
CA ASN A 190 10.86 4.80 -6.85
C ASN A 190 11.47 5.73 -5.78
N SER A 191 11.88 5.13 -4.67
CA SER A 191 12.34 5.81 -3.45
C SER A 191 13.75 6.42 -3.56
N GLU A 192 14.57 6.02 -4.55
CA GLU A 192 15.87 6.67 -4.82
C GLU A 192 15.69 8.17 -5.09
N ASN A 193 14.60 8.55 -5.76
CA ASN A 193 14.24 9.97 -6.00
C ASN A 193 13.90 10.73 -4.70
N ARG A 194 13.55 10.02 -3.62
CA ARG A 194 13.22 10.59 -2.30
C ARG A 194 14.47 10.87 -1.47
N GLN A 195 15.57 10.16 -1.72
CA GLN A 195 16.83 10.28 -0.96
C GLN A 195 17.74 11.39 -1.50
N GLU A 196 17.86 11.54 -2.83
CA GLU A 196 18.72 12.58 -3.43
C GLU A 196 18.22 14.02 -3.19
N GLN A 197 16.96 14.21 -2.81
CA GLN A 197 16.41 15.55 -2.54
C GLN A 197 16.59 16.01 -1.08
N LYS A 198 16.84 15.10 -0.13
CA LYS A 198 17.02 15.45 1.29
C LYS A 198 18.48 15.66 1.70
N MET A 199 19.46 15.25 0.89
CA MET A 199 20.88 15.43 1.22
C MET A 199 21.57 16.47 0.34
N MET A 200 21.92 17.59 0.97
CA MET A 200 22.91 18.63 0.61
C MET A 200 23.07 19.03 -0.86
N LYS A 201 22.51 20.20 -1.20
CA LYS A 201 23.02 21.04 -2.30
C LYS A 201 24.38 21.62 -1.92
N THR A 202 25.45 20.93 -2.29
CA THR A 202 26.76 21.56 -2.47
C THR A 202 27.43 20.96 -3.70
N ASN A 203 27.78 21.87 -4.63
CA ASN A 203 28.56 21.70 -5.86
C ASN A 203 27.77 21.30 -7.12
N GLN A 204 27.49 22.34 -7.92
CA GLN A 204 27.54 22.49 -9.40
C GLN A 204 27.23 21.35 -10.40
N GLU A 205 26.84 20.15 -9.99
CA GLU A 205 26.13 19.24 -10.88
C GLU A 205 24.64 19.56 -10.78
N LYS A 206 24.03 19.95 -11.91
CA LYS A 206 22.58 20.07 -11.99
C LYS A 206 21.99 18.70 -11.68
N ASN A 207 21.55 18.47 -10.44
CA ASN A 207 20.72 17.32 -10.10
C ASN A 207 19.57 17.29 -11.10
N LYS A 208 19.61 16.35 -12.04
CA LYS A 208 18.50 16.16 -12.97
C LYS A 208 17.30 15.80 -12.10
N GLN A 209 16.24 16.60 -12.17
CA GLN A 209 14.97 16.31 -11.50
C GLN A 209 14.25 15.20 -12.27
N GLN A 210 14.84 14.00 -12.21
CA GLN A 210 14.33 12.79 -12.83
C GLN A 210 13.59 11.99 -11.76
N TYR A 211 12.36 11.60 -12.08
CA TYR A 211 11.53 10.77 -11.23
C TYR A 211 11.24 9.50 -11.96
N GLN A 212 11.60 8.38 -11.35
CA GLN A 212 11.24 7.07 -11.87
C GLN A 212 10.00 6.57 -11.15
N MET A 213 8.97 6.26 -11.93
CA MET A 213 7.77 5.57 -11.48
C MET A 213 7.72 4.19 -12.14
N LEU A 214 7.11 3.23 -11.46
CA LEU A 214 6.96 1.88 -11.98
C LEU A 214 5.47 1.55 -12.06
N LEU A 215 5.08 0.98 -13.19
CA LEU A 215 3.72 0.54 -13.47
C LEU A 215 3.75 -0.94 -13.83
N PHE A 216 2.99 -1.76 -13.10
CA PHE A 216 2.76 -3.16 -13.46
C PHE A 216 1.28 -3.41 -13.61
N CYS A 217 0.89 -3.96 -14.76
CA CYS A 217 -0.48 -4.20 -15.16
C CYS A 217 -0.54 -5.41 -16.09
N GLU A 218 -1.12 -6.53 -15.64
CA GLU A 218 -1.15 -7.79 -16.39
C GLU A 218 0.22 -8.19 -16.98
N LYS A 219 0.34 -8.20 -18.31
CA LYS A 219 1.54 -8.58 -19.07
C LYS A 219 2.47 -7.40 -19.35
N GLU A 220 2.12 -6.20 -18.88
CA GLU A 220 2.85 -4.97 -19.12
C GLU A 220 3.51 -4.45 -17.84
N GLY A 221 4.83 -4.30 -17.90
CA GLY A 221 5.64 -3.64 -16.89
C GLY A 221 6.33 -2.44 -17.53
N LEU A 222 6.25 -1.27 -16.91
CA LEU A 222 6.82 -0.03 -17.40
C LEU A 222 7.62 0.66 -16.29
N SER A 223 8.82 1.09 -16.64
CA SER A 223 9.56 2.13 -15.93
C SER A 223 9.33 3.44 -16.66
N ILE A 224 8.79 4.41 -15.93
CA ILE A 224 8.37 5.71 -16.44
C ILE A 224 9.28 6.75 -15.81
N GLU A 225 10.16 7.32 -16.60
CA GLU A 225 11.02 8.42 -16.18
C GLU A 225 10.36 9.74 -16.54
N TYR A 226 10.17 10.61 -15.55
CA TYR A 226 9.65 11.96 -15.73
C TYR A 226 10.77 12.97 -15.47
N ASN A 227 11.00 13.86 -16.43
CA ASN A 227 11.88 15.00 -16.26
C ASN A 227 11.05 16.26 -16.01
N GLU A 228 11.19 16.84 -14.82
CA GLU A 228 10.43 18.01 -14.40
C GLU A 228 10.85 19.30 -15.12
N ASP A 229 12.13 19.48 -15.42
CA ASP A 229 12.65 20.68 -16.11
C ASP A 229 12.08 20.85 -17.52
N TYR A 230 11.90 19.73 -18.23
CA TYR A 230 11.40 19.72 -19.61
C TYR A 230 9.94 19.25 -19.73
N ASN A 231 9.33 18.82 -18.63
CA ASN A 231 8.00 18.21 -18.59
C ASN A 231 7.85 17.06 -19.59
N THR A 232 8.83 16.17 -19.65
CA THR A 232 8.86 15.04 -20.61
C THR A 232 8.85 13.69 -19.90
N PHE A 233 8.11 12.74 -20.48
CA PHE A 233 8.11 11.35 -20.05
C PHE A 233 8.94 10.47 -20.99
N GLN A 234 9.69 9.53 -20.43
CA GLN A 234 10.34 8.43 -21.13
C GLN A 234 9.86 7.11 -20.56
N PHE A 235 9.68 6.12 -21.45
CA PHE A 235 9.07 4.84 -21.10
C PHE A 235 10.01 3.71 -21.48
N HIS A 236 10.26 2.82 -20.52
CA HIS A 236 11.08 1.65 -20.70
C HIS A 236 10.30 0.41 -20.29
N GLN A 237 10.25 -0.59 -21.16
CA GLN A 237 9.57 -1.84 -20.86
C GLN A 237 10.36 -2.64 -19.82
N LEU A 238 9.67 -3.14 -18.80
CA LEU A 238 10.22 -4.02 -17.79
C LEU A 238 9.79 -5.46 -18.06
N PRO A 239 10.69 -6.44 -17.86
CA PRO A 239 10.31 -7.84 -17.98
C PRO A 239 9.30 -8.21 -16.89
N ILE A 240 8.22 -8.89 -17.29
CA ILE A 240 7.25 -9.49 -16.37
C ILE A 240 7.45 -11.00 -16.32
N TYR A 241 7.45 -11.54 -15.11
CA TYR A 241 7.52 -12.97 -14.87
C TYR A 241 6.17 -13.64 -15.18
N LYS A 242 6.21 -14.75 -15.94
CA LYS A 242 5.01 -15.38 -16.52
C LYS A 242 3.94 -15.74 -15.48
N ASP A 243 4.35 -16.17 -14.29
CA ASP A 243 3.40 -16.63 -13.27
C ASP A 243 2.61 -15.47 -12.63
N ILE A 244 3.17 -14.25 -12.60
CA ILE A 244 2.43 -13.06 -12.11
C ILE A 244 1.69 -12.35 -13.24
N ALA A 245 2.15 -12.49 -14.49
CA ALA A 245 1.61 -11.78 -15.65
C ALA A 245 0.11 -12.01 -15.92
N ILE A 246 -0.43 -13.12 -15.41
CA ILE A 246 -1.82 -13.49 -15.59
C ILE A 246 -2.74 -12.89 -14.51
N PHE A 247 -2.18 -12.44 -13.39
CA PHE A 247 -2.95 -11.95 -12.25
C PHE A 247 -3.09 -10.43 -12.27
N SER A 248 -4.27 -9.97 -11.89
CA SER A 248 -4.60 -8.58 -11.56
C SER A 248 -5.13 -8.49 -10.13
N SER A 249 -5.46 -7.29 -9.65
CA SER A 249 -6.11 -7.09 -8.34
C SER A 249 -5.34 -7.69 -7.15
N TYR A 250 -4.03 -7.80 -7.25
CA TYR A 250 -3.17 -8.14 -6.11
C TYR A 250 -3.02 -6.93 -5.17
N ALA A 251 -2.76 -7.20 -3.90
CA ALA A 251 -2.23 -6.18 -3.00
C ALA A 251 -0.75 -5.99 -3.30
N TYR A 252 -0.23 -4.77 -3.15
CA TYR A 252 1.19 -4.50 -3.28
C TYR A 252 1.67 -3.48 -2.27
N VAL A 253 2.96 -3.54 -1.93
CA VAL A 253 3.65 -2.53 -1.12
C VAL A 253 5.06 -2.35 -1.68
N CYS A 254 5.47 -1.09 -1.83
CA CYS A 254 6.83 -0.73 -2.19
C CYS A 254 7.61 -0.41 -0.92
N ILE A 255 8.75 -1.07 -0.72
CA ILE A 255 9.64 -0.89 0.42
C ILE A 255 11.05 -0.76 -0.14
N ASN A 256 11.62 0.45 -0.05
CA ASN A 256 12.91 0.80 -0.65
C ASN A 256 12.94 0.52 -2.17
N ASP A 257 13.81 -0.38 -2.62
CA ASP A 257 14.00 -0.82 -4.01
C ASP A 257 13.28 -2.14 -4.31
N VAL A 258 12.30 -2.52 -3.47
CA VAL A 258 11.59 -3.79 -3.57
C VAL A 258 10.08 -3.55 -3.58
N ILE A 259 9.38 -4.23 -4.48
CA ILE A 259 7.92 -4.30 -4.49
C ILE A 259 7.49 -5.72 -4.12
N LEU A 260 6.65 -5.85 -3.11
CA LEU A 260 6.02 -7.11 -2.74
C LEU A 260 4.58 -7.12 -3.25
N PHE A 261 4.17 -8.25 -3.81
CA PHE A 261 2.84 -8.49 -4.37
C PHE A 261 2.20 -9.68 -3.66
N PHE A 262 0.95 -9.55 -3.28
CA PHE A 262 0.21 -10.54 -2.49
C PHE A 262 -1.09 -10.93 -3.17
N GLY A 263 -1.22 -12.23 -3.47
CA GLY A 263 -2.44 -12.81 -4.02
C GLY A 263 -2.69 -12.39 -5.47
N GLY A 264 -3.95 -12.09 -5.79
CA GLY A 264 -4.40 -11.71 -7.12
C GLY A 264 -5.44 -12.65 -7.72
N TYR A 265 -6.06 -12.17 -8.80
CA TYR A 265 -7.16 -12.81 -9.50
C TYR A 265 -6.87 -12.85 -11.01
N CYS A 266 -7.23 -13.96 -11.65
CA CYS A 266 -7.19 -14.10 -13.09
C CYS A 266 -8.49 -14.73 -13.57
N TYR A 267 -9.05 -14.21 -14.65
CA TYR A 267 -10.14 -14.87 -15.36
C TYR A 267 -9.61 -15.39 -16.70
N ASN A 268 -9.55 -16.71 -16.86
CA ASN A 268 -8.98 -17.32 -18.05
C ASN A 268 -9.89 -18.42 -18.60
N TYR A 269 -10.27 -18.32 -19.88
CA TYR A 269 -11.09 -19.29 -20.60
C TYR A 269 -12.37 -19.75 -19.85
N GLY A 270 -13.05 -18.83 -19.16
CA GLY A 270 -14.27 -19.14 -18.40
C GLY A 270 -14.02 -19.65 -16.98
N ASN A 271 -12.77 -19.76 -16.54
CA ASN A 271 -12.39 -20.19 -15.20
C ASN A 271 -11.74 -19.05 -14.42
N ALA A 272 -12.22 -18.84 -13.20
CA ALA A 272 -11.58 -17.95 -12.25
C ALA A 272 -10.43 -18.67 -11.51
N ILE A 273 -9.26 -18.04 -11.47
CA ILE A 273 -8.06 -18.51 -10.77
C ILE A 273 -7.73 -17.49 -9.68
N TYR A 274 -7.61 -17.96 -8.45
CA TYR A 274 -7.33 -17.11 -7.28
C TYR A 274 -5.98 -17.49 -6.67
N SER A 275 -5.10 -16.50 -6.55
CA SER A 275 -3.73 -16.71 -6.11
C SER A 275 -3.57 -16.57 -4.59
N LYS A 276 -2.72 -17.43 -4.01
CA LYS A 276 -2.15 -17.28 -2.66
C LYS A 276 -0.70 -16.80 -2.70
N SER A 277 -0.13 -16.69 -3.89
CA SER A 277 1.30 -16.49 -4.07
C SER A 277 1.74 -15.13 -3.56
N VAL A 278 3.00 -15.08 -3.13
CA VAL A 278 3.70 -13.82 -2.82
C VAL A 278 4.85 -13.70 -3.79
N HIS A 279 4.91 -12.56 -4.48
CA HIS A 279 5.97 -12.25 -5.43
C HIS A 279 6.75 -11.03 -4.97
N ARG A 280 8.04 -11.00 -5.30
CA ARG A 280 8.95 -9.88 -5.08
C ARG A 280 9.49 -9.43 -6.42
N TYR A 281 9.46 -8.13 -6.65
CA TYR A 281 10.20 -7.48 -7.71
C TYR A 281 11.31 -6.62 -7.09
N SER A 282 12.57 -6.85 -7.47
CA SER A 282 13.67 -5.95 -7.16
C SER A 282 13.78 -4.94 -8.29
N ILE A 283 13.63 -3.66 -7.94
CA ILE A 283 13.71 -2.52 -8.87
C ILE A 283 15.13 -2.44 -9.42
N ARG A 284 16.13 -2.46 -8.54
CA ARG A 284 17.55 -2.32 -8.90
C ARG A 284 18.05 -3.44 -9.82
N GLU A 285 17.64 -4.67 -9.55
CA GLU A 285 18.05 -5.81 -10.36
C GLU A 285 17.11 -6.08 -11.54
N SER A 286 15.94 -5.43 -11.57
CA SER A 286 14.85 -5.73 -12.51
C SER A 286 14.48 -7.21 -12.54
N LYS A 287 14.43 -7.86 -11.37
CA LYS A 287 14.22 -9.31 -11.23
C LYS A 287 13.01 -9.64 -10.37
N TRP A 288 12.34 -10.71 -10.77
CA TRP A 288 11.23 -11.32 -10.05
C TRP A 288 11.67 -12.54 -9.26
N ILE A 289 11.06 -12.72 -8.08
CA ILE A 289 11.17 -13.91 -7.26
C ILE A 289 9.76 -14.29 -6.79
N THR A 290 9.45 -15.58 -6.76
CA THR A 290 8.24 -16.12 -6.12
C THR A 290 8.64 -16.85 -4.84
N PHE A 291 7.98 -16.53 -3.73
CA PHE A 291 8.25 -17.20 -2.47
C PHE A 291 7.52 -18.54 -2.37
N GLN A 292 8.12 -19.50 -1.67
CA GLN A 292 7.42 -20.73 -1.25
C GLN A 292 6.38 -20.45 -0.16
N ASN A 293 6.61 -19.41 0.64
CA ASN A 293 5.66 -18.92 1.61
C ASN A 293 4.49 -18.24 0.90
N ILE A 294 3.27 -18.66 1.23
CA ILE A 294 2.03 -18.21 0.60
C ILE A 294 1.05 -17.63 1.62
N LEU A 295 0.10 -16.84 1.13
CA LEU A 295 -1.05 -16.40 1.91
C LEU A 295 -1.86 -17.60 2.44
N PRO A 296 -2.44 -17.51 3.65
CA PRO A 296 -3.24 -18.61 4.21
C PRO A 296 -4.52 -18.87 3.39
N ARG A 297 -5.06 -17.84 2.74
CA ARG A 297 -6.24 -17.89 1.86
C ARG A 297 -5.94 -17.15 0.56
N SER A 298 -6.61 -17.54 -0.53
CA SER A 298 -6.52 -16.77 -1.78
C SER A 298 -7.20 -15.42 -1.55
N LEU A 299 -6.59 -14.35 -2.05
CA LEU A 299 -7.06 -13.00 -1.77
C LEU A 299 -6.77 -12.09 -2.95
N TYR A 300 -7.76 -11.29 -3.35
CA TYR A 300 -7.62 -10.22 -4.34
C TYR A 300 -8.45 -9.02 -3.90
N ASP A 301 -8.27 -7.88 -4.58
CA ASP A 301 -8.88 -6.60 -4.22
C ASP A 301 -8.61 -6.17 -2.76
N CYS A 302 -7.57 -6.72 -2.13
CA CYS A 302 -7.09 -6.31 -0.81
C CYS A 302 -6.07 -5.18 -0.94
N VAL A 303 -5.76 -4.54 0.18
CA VAL A 303 -4.73 -3.50 0.25
C VAL A 303 -3.59 -3.98 1.15
N ALA A 304 -2.35 -3.71 0.75
CA ALA A 304 -1.17 -3.90 1.58
C ALA A 304 -0.57 -2.54 1.96
N ILE A 305 -0.13 -2.41 3.21
CA ILE A 305 0.53 -1.20 3.70
C ILE A 305 1.62 -1.56 4.71
N LEU A 306 2.76 -0.88 4.61
CA LEU A 306 3.84 -1.01 5.57
C LEU A 306 3.54 -0.14 6.79
N SER A 307 3.63 -0.71 7.98
CA SER A 307 3.79 0.03 9.23
C SER A 307 5.28 0.18 9.50
N GLU A 308 5.81 1.41 9.37
CA GLU A 308 7.24 1.70 9.54
C GLU A 308 7.70 1.41 10.99
N ASP A 309 6.90 1.82 11.98
CA ASP A 309 7.22 1.66 13.41
C ASP A 309 7.23 0.18 13.85
N ASP A 310 6.33 -0.63 13.28
CA ASP A 310 6.20 -2.05 13.62
C ASP A 310 7.01 -2.96 12.69
N ASN A 311 7.58 -2.41 11.62
CA ASN A 311 8.22 -3.12 10.52
C ASN A 311 7.42 -4.35 10.02
N ARG A 312 6.10 -4.15 9.91
CA ARG A 312 5.15 -5.18 9.48
C ARG A 312 4.30 -4.67 8.33
N ILE A 313 4.04 -5.57 7.40
CA ILE A 313 3.13 -5.34 6.28
C ILE A 313 1.75 -5.81 6.72
N HIS A 314 0.78 -4.91 6.71
CA HIS A 314 -0.61 -5.21 6.96
C HIS A 314 -1.33 -5.47 5.65
N ILE A 315 -2.11 -6.55 5.58
CA ILE A 315 -2.96 -6.92 4.45
C ILE A 315 -4.41 -6.89 4.94
N ILE A 316 -5.23 -6.06 4.31
CA ILE A 316 -6.54 -5.65 4.80
C ILE A 316 -7.61 -5.85 3.72
N GLY A 317 -8.75 -6.42 4.11
CA GLY A 317 -9.93 -6.64 3.27
C GLY A 317 -9.69 -7.66 2.14
N GLY A 318 -10.33 -7.41 1.01
CA GLY A 318 -10.28 -8.20 -0.21
C GLY A 318 -11.49 -9.11 -0.40
N LYS A 319 -11.36 -10.01 -1.36
CA LYS A 319 -12.30 -11.06 -1.69
C LYS A 319 -11.62 -12.43 -1.73
N ASP A 320 -12.36 -13.47 -1.35
CA ASP A 320 -11.87 -14.85 -1.36
C ASP A 320 -12.17 -15.59 -2.67
N ASP A 321 -11.82 -16.88 -2.73
CA ASP A 321 -12.03 -17.74 -3.90
C ASP A 321 -13.50 -18.05 -4.20
N LYS A 322 -14.43 -17.55 -3.38
CA LYS A 322 -15.89 -17.61 -3.58
C LYS A 322 -16.48 -16.27 -4.03
N ASP A 323 -15.62 -15.30 -4.37
CA ASP A 323 -15.98 -13.91 -4.70
C ASP A 323 -16.72 -13.21 -3.55
N THR A 324 -16.53 -13.68 -2.30
CA THR A 324 -17.14 -13.05 -1.13
C THR A 324 -16.19 -12.00 -0.54
N THR A 325 -16.73 -10.81 -0.23
CA THR A 325 -15.94 -9.76 0.43
C THR A 325 -15.66 -10.18 1.88
N VAL A 326 -14.41 -10.07 2.32
CA VAL A 326 -13.97 -10.56 3.62
C VAL A 326 -13.51 -9.44 4.56
N SER A 327 -13.66 -9.67 5.87
CA SER A 327 -13.16 -8.80 6.95
C SER A 327 -11.71 -9.11 7.33
N THR A 328 -10.91 -9.62 6.40
CA THR A 328 -9.55 -10.11 6.66
C THR A 328 -8.62 -8.98 7.09
N HIS A 329 -7.98 -9.10 8.24
CA HIS A 329 -6.80 -8.31 8.59
C HIS A 329 -5.70 -9.26 9.05
N MET A 330 -4.59 -9.29 8.33
CA MET A 330 -3.40 -10.03 8.72
C MET A 330 -2.16 -9.17 8.61
N LYS A 331 -1.09 -9.57 9.30
CA LYS A 331 0.21 -8.94 9.16
C LYS A 331 1.33 -9.96 8.99
N THR A 332 2.41 -9.51 8.36
CA THR A 332 3.63 -10.29 8.18
C THR A 332 4.84 -9.39 8.39
N GLU A 333 5.94 -9.96 8.90
CA GLU A 333 7.16 -9.20 9.17
C GLU A 333 7.96 -9.01 7.88
N VAL A 334 8.48 -7.81 7.64
CA VAL A 334 9.25 -7.49 6.42
C VAL A 334 10.46 -8.43 6.27
N ARG A 335 11.11 -8.78 7.39
CA ARG A 335 12.30 -9.66 7.41
C ARG A 335 12.06 -11.06 6.86
N VAL A 336 10.82 -11.53 6.79
CA VAL A 336 10.48 -12.82 6.19
C VAL A 336 10.69 -12.77 4.67
N TRP A 337 10.42 -11.63 4.07
CA TRP A 337 10.42 -11.42 2.63
C TRP A 337 11.74 -10.84 2.14
N ASP A 338 12.39 -10.02 2.97
CA ASP A 338 13.71 -9.49 2.69
C ASP A 338 14.44 -9.13 3.99
N PRO A 339 15.38 -9.97 4.47
CA PRO A 339 16.15 -9.70 5.68
C PRO A 339 17.00 -8.43 5.59
N LEU A 340 17.43 -8.03 4.39
CA LEU A 340 18.26 -6.84 4.20
C LEU A 340 17.45 -5.56 4.38
N LEU A 341 16.16 -5.57 4.03
CA LEU A 341 15.26 -4.44 4.28
C LEU A 341 15.13 -4.12 5.77
N LEU A 342 15.11 -5.13 6.66
CA LEU A 342 15.12 -4.92 8.10
C LEU A 342 16.38 -4.17 8.55
N VAL A 343 17.55 -4.59 8.06
CA VAL A 343 18.82 -3.93 8.43
C VAL A 343 18.81 -2.47 7.98
N MET A 344 18.32 -2.19 6.78
CA MET A 344 18.18 -0.80 6.29
C MET A 344 17.22 0.01 7.16
N ILE A 345 16.03 -0.52 7.49
CA ILE A 345 15.05 0.17 8.33
C ILE A 345 15.62 0.45 9.73
N CYS A 346 16.28 -0.53 10.35
CA CYS A 346 16.92 -0.36 11.65
C CYS A 346 18.03 0.69 11.63
N LEU A 347 18.88 0.69 10.58
CA LEU A 347 19.90 1.72 10.40
C LEU A 347 19.27 3.10 10.24
N PHE A 348 18.19 3.22 9.45
CA PHE A 348 17.47 4.48 9.26
C PHE A 348 16.92 5.03 10.58
N ILE A 349 16.24 4.19 11.38
CA ILE A 349 15.72 4.59 12.70
C ILE A 349 16.86 5.04 13.61
N TYR A 350 17.96 4.27 13.67
CA TYR A 350 19.13 4.59 14.49
C TYR A 350 19.74 5.95 14.11
N TYR A 351 20.00 6.19 12.83
CA TYR A 351 20.56 7.47 12.36
C TYR A 351 19.60 8.65 12.57
N PHE A 352 18.28 8.43 12.43
CA PHE A 352 17.27 9.46 12.67
C PHE A 352 17.20 9.85 14.15
N ASP A 353 17.23 8.88 15.05
CA ASP A 353 17.25 9.14 16.50
C ASP A 353 18.53 9.84 16.94
N GLU A 354 19.69 9.46 16.40
CA GLU A 354 20.95 10.13 16.71
C GLU A 354 20.98 11.58 16.19
N THR A 355 20.40 11.86 15.02
CA THR A 355 20.29 13.23 14.50
C THR A 355 19.31 14.08 15.31
N GLN A 356 18.20 13.53 15.79
CA GLN A 356 17.29 14.21 16.73
C GLN A 356 17.99 14.56 18.05
N LYS A 357 18.78 13.63 18.63
CA LYS A 357 19.56 13.88 19.85
C LYS A 357 20.61 14.97 19.65
N PHE A 358 21.31 14.97 18.51
CA PHE A 358 22.33 15.97 18.20
C PHE A 358 21.72 17.38 18.09
N ASN A 359 20.60 17.52 17.39
CA ASN A 359 19.88 18.80 17.27
C ASN A 359 19.31 19.30 18.62
N CYS A 360 18.93 18.40 19.53
CA CYS A 360 18.53 18.76 20.90
C CYS A 360 19.71 19.22 21.76
N LEU A 361 20.93 18.75 21.50
CA LEU A 361 22.15 19.17 22.21
C LEU A 361 22.67 20.53 21.72
N GLU A 362 22.50 20.86 20.44
CA GLU A 362 22.86 22.18 19.89
C GLU A 362 21.89 23.29 20.30
N ASN A 363 20.59 23.01 20.42
CA ASN A 363 19.60 24.01 20.86
C ASN A 363 19.63 24.30 22.38
N ASN A 364 20.46 23.60 23.15
CA ASN A 364 20.66 23.79 24.59
C ASN A 364 22.02 24.43 24.95
N LYS A 365 22.73 24.99 23.96
CA LYS A 365 23.90 25.86 24.13
C LYS A 365 23.56 27.26 23.65
#